data_AF-A0AAD9ZZ81-F1
#
_entry.id   AF-A0AAD9ZZ81-F1
#
_cell.length_a   1.000
_cell.length_b   1.000
_cell.length_c   1.000
_cell.angle_alpha   90.00
_cell.angle_beta   90.00
_cell.angle_gamma   90.00
#
_symmetry.space_group_name_H-M   'P 1'
#
loop_
_entity.id
_entity.type
_entity.pdbx_description
1 polymer ?
#
loop_
_entity_poly.entity_id
_entity_poly.type
_entity_poly.pdbx_seq_one_letter_code
_entity_poly.pdbx_strand_id
1 'polypeptide(L)'
;MEASYPTKKGQNPPNPGPSPPTPVEPPSSPSVCDDYYSCPSGSTCCCIYKYGDFCFGWGCCPLESATCCDDHYSCCPQDYPVCDAKAGTCRMSTNNPLAVEALKRVPATAIRPLDIVGDKKISSA
;
A
#
# COMPACT_ATOMS: atom_id res chain seq x y z
N MET A 1 -39.22 -54.91 -21.35
CA MET A 1 -39.65 -53.67 -20.68
C MET A 1 -38.39 -53.03 -20.13
N GLU A 2 -37.76 -52.15 -20.89
CA GLU A 2 -36.42 -51.63 -20.60
C GLU A 2 -36.51 -50.31 -19.83
N ALA A 3 -35.83 -50.22 -18.68
CA ALA A 3 -35.70 -48.99 -17.91
C ALA A 3 -34.32 -48.37 -18.23
N SER A 4 -34.27 -47.48 -19.21
CA SER A 4 -33.09 -46.66 -19.49
C SER A 4 -33.08 -45.45 -18.57
N TYR A 5 -32.27 -45.50 -17.51
CA TYR A 5 -31.96 -44.34 -16.68
C TYR A 5 -30.76 -43.60 -17.27
N PRO A 6 -30.80 -42.26 -17.42
CA PRO A 6 -29.64 -41.51 -17.90
C PRO A 6 -28.54 -41.48 -16.84
N THR A 7 -27.38 -42.06 -17.16
CA THR A 7 -26.15 -41.94 -16.36
C THR A 7 -25.61 -40.52 -16.50
N LYS A 8 -25.58 -39.73 -15.42
CA LYS A 8 -24.91 -38.43 -15.38
C LYS A 8 -23.42 -38.59 -15.70
N LYS A 9 -23.03 -38.35 -16.96
CA LYS A 9 -21.64 -38.09 -17.34
C LYS A 9 -21.36 -36.60 -17.16
N GLY A 10 -20.75 -36.26 -16.04
CA GLY A 10 -20.15 -34.95 -15.81
C GLY A 10 -19.05 -35.10 -14.78
N GLN A 11 -17.80 -35.17 -15.22
CA GLN A 11 -16.67 -34.97 -14.32
C GLN A 11 -16.71 -33.50 -13.90
N ASN A 12 -16.92 -33.24 -12.61
CA ASN A 12 -16.74 -31.90 -12.08
C ASN A 12 -15.23 -31.61 -12.11
N PRO A 13 -14.75 -30.57 -12.81
CA PRO A 13 -13.33 -30.20 -12.77
C PRO A 13 -12.95 -29.90 -11.32
N PRO A 14 -11.73 -30.27 -10.86
CA PRO A 14 -11.23 -29.80 -9.59
C PRO A 14 -11.12 -28.28 -9.69
N ASN A 15 -12.03 -27.56 -9.03
CA ASN A 15 -11.92 -26.13 -8.84
C ASN A 15 -10.62 -25.89 -8.05
N PRO A 16 -9.57 -25.28 -8.64
CA PRO A 16 -8.45 -24.79 -7.86
C PRO A 16 -9.02 -23.61 -7.09
N GLY A 17 -9.39 -23.83 -5.83
CA GLY A 17 -9.80 -22.75 -4.95
C GLY A 17 -8.73 -21.64 -4.98
N PRO A 18 -9.13 -20.37 -4.90
CA PRO A 18 -8.16 -19.27 -4.91
C PRO A 18 -7.20 -19.48 -3.74
N SER A 19 -5.91 -19.46 -4.03
CA SER A 19 -4.85 -19.51 -3.02
C SER A 19 -5.13 -18.44 -1.96
N PRO A 20 -4.99 -18.77 -0.66
CA PRO A 20 -5.16 -17.78 0.40
C PRO A 20 -4.20 -16.61 0.17
N PRO A 21 -4.63 -15.35 0.39
CA PRO A 21 -3.71 -14.22 0.31
C PRO A 21 -2.62 -14.45 1.35
N THR A 22 -1.39 -14.48 0.88
CA THR A 22 -0.18 -14.58 1.71
C THR A 22 -0.25 -13.46 2.75
N PRO A 23 -0.04 -13.75 4.06
CA PRO A 23 0.10 -12.70 5.06
C PRO A 23 1.22 -11.77 4.60
N VAL A 24 0.89 -10.52 4.30
CA VAL A 24 1.87 -9.51 3.93
C VAL A 24 2.69 -9.25 5.18
N GLU A 25 3.85 -9.91 5.26
CA GLU A 25 4.78 -9.78 6.36
C GLU A 25 5.23 -8.30 6.45
N PRO A 26 5.14 -7.67 7.63
CA PRO A 26 5.51 -6.26 7.78
C PRO A 26 7.02 -6.11 7.55
N PRO A 27 7.47 -5.28 6.59
CA PRO A 27 8.89 -5.05 6.39
C PRO A 27 9.41 -4.24 7.57
N SER A 28 10.08 -4.92 8.49
CA SER A 28 10.89 -4.37 9.59
C SER A 28 12.26 -3.85 9.11
N SER A 29 12.42 -3.64 7.80
CA SER A 29 13.56 -2.99 7.16
C SER A 29 13.26 -1.51 6.87
N PRO A 30 14.28 -0.64 6.70
CA PRO A 30 14.05 0.65 6.05
C PRO A 30 13.34 0.37 4.73
N SER A 31 12.17 0.97 4.54
CA SER A 31 11.39 0.80 3.33
C SER A 31 12.07 1.59 2.22
N VAL A 32 13.03 0.92 1.57
CA VAL A 32 13.59 1.38 0.31
C VAL A 32 12.43 1.36 -0.69
N CYS A 33 12.01 2.54 -1.11
CA CYS A 33 10.92 2.68 -2.05
C CYS A 33 11.37 2.39 -3.47
N ASP A 34 12.60 2.82 -3.77
CA ASP A 34 13.20 2.78 -5.11
C ASP A 34 14.72 2.91 -4.98
N ASP A 35 15.46 2.77 -6.08
CA ASP A 35 16.93 2.91 -6.10
C ASP A 35 17.40 4.31 -5.65
N TYR A 36 16.51 5.30 -5.77
CA TYR A 36 16.79 6.70 -5.45
C TYR A 36 16.08 7.20 -4.21
N TYR A 37 15.20 6.42 -3.56
CA TYR A 37 14.36 6.93 -2.48
C TYR A 37 14.20 5.92 -1.34
N SER A 38 14.39 6.38 -0.11
CA SER A 38 14.19 5.59 1.11
C SER A 38 13.31 6.30 2.13
N CYS A 39 12.59 5.48 2.90
CA CYS A 39 11.77 5.91 4.01
C CYS A 39 12.30 5.36 5.35
N PRO A 40 12.06 6.08 6.46
CA PRO A 40 12.42 5.58 7.78
C PRO A 40 11.62 4.30 8.13
N SER A 41 12.20 3.45 8.96
CA SER A 41 11.54 2.21 9.41
C SER A 41 10.15 2.47 9.98
N GLY A 42 9.19 1.61 9.64
CA GLY A 42 7.78 1.79 10.00
C GLY A 42 7.01 2.77 9.12
N SER A 43 7.60 3.18 7.99
CA SER A 43 6.91 4.00 7.00
C SER A 43 6.52 3.23 5.74
N THR A 44 5.41 3.60 5.13
CA THR A 44 4.96 3.06 3.83
C THR A 44 5.37 3.98 2.69
N CYS A 45 5.95 3.42 1.64
CA CYS A 45 6.30 4.12 0.42
C CYS A 45 5.08 4.36 -0.46
N CYS A 46 4.80 5.62 -0.78
CA CYS A 46 3.73 6.02 -1.66
C CYS A 46 4.26 6.78 -2.88
N CYS A 47 3.85 6.35 -4.06
CA CYS A 47 4.14 7.07 -5.29
C CYS A 47 3.37 8.40 -5.33
N ILE A 48 4.08 9.51 -5.52
CA ILE A 48 3.53 10.86 -5.65
C ILE A 48 3.29 11.20 -7.12
N TYR A 49 4.21 10.81 -8.00
CA TYR A 49 4.11 11.11 -9.41
C TYR A 49 4.41 9.87 -10.23
N LYS A 50 3.34 9.16 -10.61
CA LYS A 50 3.44 7.96 -11.44
C LYS A 50 3.43 8.35 -12.91
N TYR A 51 4.43 7.92 -13.66
CA TYR A 51 4.52 8.09 -15.10
C TYR A 51 4.90 6.76 -15.75
N GLY A 52 3.92 6.13 -16.39
CA GLY A 52 4.04 4.74 -16.83
C GLY A 52 4.23 3.80 -15.63
N ASP A 53 5.28 2.98 -15.71
CA ASP A 53 5.68 2.05 -14.64
C ASP A 53 6.65 2.66 -13.63
N PHE A 54 7.04 3.94 -13.81
CA PHE A 54 8.01 4.62 -12.96
C PHE A 54 7.37 5.67 -12.06
N CYS A 55 7.87 5.76 -10.83
CA CYS A 55 7.50 6.79 -9.88
C CYS A 55 8.61 7.84 -9.80
N PHE A 56 8.34 9.06 -10.27
CA PHE A 56 9.30 10.17 -10.25
C PHE A 56 9.39 10.85 -8.88
N GLY A 57 8.41 10.60 -8.02
CA GLY A 57 8.38 11.15 -6.67
C GLY A 57 7.82 10.13 -5.71
N TRP A 58 8.40 10.09 -4.52
CA TRP A 58 8.02 9.19 -3.44
C TRP A 58 7.75 9.98 -2.17
N GLY A 59 6.72 9.57 -1.45
CA GLY A 59 6.35 10.09 -0.14
C GLY A 59 6.30 8.94 0.86
N CYS A 60 6.78 9.18 2.06
CA CYS A 60 6.69 8.24 3.17
C CYS A 60 5.47 8.56 4.02
N CYS A 61 4.67 7.54 4.29
CA CYS A 61 3.65 7.60 5.32
C CYS A 61 4.24 7.09 6.63
N PRO A 62 4.14 7.80 7.75
CA PRO A 62 4.67 7.36 9.05
C PRO A 62 3.87 6.20 9.68
N LEU A 63 2.97 5.58 8.91
CA LEU A 63 2.17 4.42 9.29
C LEU A 63 2.60 3.22 8.45
N GLU A 64 2.67 2.08 9.12
CA GLU A 64 2.88 0.77 8.50
C GLU A 64 1.57 0.31 7.83
N SER A 65 1.67 -0.23 6.61
CA SER A 65 0.52 -0.66 5.80
C SER A 65 -0.52 0.45 5.56
N ALA A 66 -0.06 1.69 5.36
CA ALA A 66 -0.93 2.81 5.02
C ALA A 66 -1.42 2.72 3.57
N THR A 67 -2.67 3.10 3.32
CA THR A 67 -3.21 3.29 1.98
C THR A 67 -2.82 4.66 1.44
N CYS A 68 -2.21 4.67 0.26
CA CYS A 68 -1.84 5.89 -0.44
C CYS A 68 -3.07 6.50 -1.14
N CYS A 69 -3.49 7.68 -0.69
CA CYS A 69 -4.49 8.48 -1.40
C CYS A 69 -3.98 9.01 -2.75
N ASP A 70 -4.92 9.26 -3.66
CA ASP A 70 -4.68 9.85 -4.99
C ASP A 70 -4.26 11.33 -4.91
N ASP A 71 -4.48 12.00 -3.77
CA ASP A 71 -3.96 13.35 -3.50
C ASP A 71 -2.44 13.45 -3.51
N HIS A 72 -1.74 12.31 -3.54
CA HIS A 72 -0.29 12.20 -3.52
C HIS A 72 0.40 12.75 -2.24
N TYR A 73 -0.34 13.43 -1.37
CA TYR A 73 0.16 14.08 -0.16
C TYR A 73 -0.40 13.47 1.14
N SER A 74 -1.56 12.81 1.04
CA SER A 74 -2.30 12.25 2.17
C SER A 74 -2.18 10.75 2.21
N CYS A 75 -2.15 10.16 3.39
CA CYS A 75 -2.34 8.73 3.52
C CYS A 75 -3.21 8.36 4.70
N CYS A 76 -3.81 7.19 4.55
CA CYS A 76 -4.79 6.68 5.47
C CYS A 76 -4.30 5.38 6.08
N PRO A 77 -4.63 5.11 7.34
CA PRO A 77 -4.45 3.79 7.92
C PRO A 77 -5.26 2.74 7.13
N GLN A 78 -4.83 1.48 7.19
CA GLN A 78 -5.53 0.36 6.56
C GLN A 78 -7.01 0.23 6.96
N ASP A 79 -7.36 0.64 8.18
CA ASP A 79 -8.74 0.64 8.69
C ASP A 79 -9.64 1.68 7.99
N TYR A 80 -9.06 2.69 7.35
CA TYR A 80 -9.79 3.79 6.71
C TYR A 80 -9.34 3.99 5.26
N PRO A 81 -9.59 3.03 4.34
CA PRO A 81 -9.06 3.07 2.98
C PRO A 81 -9.67 4.15 2.10
N VAL A 82 -10.79 4.77 2.51
CA VAL A 82 -11.47 5.81 1.72
C VAL A 82 -10.85 7.16 2.03
N CYS A 83 -10.06 7.68 1.10
CA CYS A 83 -9.49 9.02 1.20
C CYS A 83 -10.49 10.10 0.77
N ASP A 84 -10.75 11.05 1.66
CA ASP A 84 -11.43 12.30 1.34
C ASP A 84 -10.39 13.42 1.21
N ALA A 85 -9.86 13.56 -0.01
CA ALA A 85 -8.98 14.62 -0.48
C ALA A 85 -9.36 16.02 0.01
N LYS A 86 -10.66 16.30 -0.08
CA LYS A 86 -11.22 17.64 0.04
C LYS A 86 -11.36 18.04 1.50
N ALA A 87 -11.68 17.09 2.36
CA ALA A 87 -11.70 17.26 3.80
C ALA A 87 -10.34 17.00 4.47
N GLY A 88 -9.40 16.34 3.78
CA GLY A 88 -8.15 15.89 4.37
C GLY A 88 -8.36 14.79 5.42
N THR A 89 -9.35 13.93 5.21
CA THR A 89 -9.75 12.89 6.17
C THR A 89 -9.86 11.53 5.52
N CYS A 90 -9.73 10.48 6.31
CA CYS A 90 -9.88 9.10 5.90
C CYS A 90 -11.14 8.51 6.51
N ARG A 91 -11.87 7.71 5.75
CA ARG A 91 -13.13 7.08 6.16
C ARG A 91 -13.03 5.58 5.93
N MET A 92 -13.73 4.82 6.76
CA MET A 92 -13.79 3.36 6.61
C MET A 92 -14.65 2.97 5.40
N SER A 93 -15.65 3.80 5.08
CA SER A 93 -16.49 3.64 3.88
C SER A 93 -17.11 4.99 3.50
N THR A 94 -17.58 5.12 2.26
CA THR A 94 -18.16 6.36 1.69
C THR A 94 -19.31 6.95 2.53
N ASN A 95 -20.03 6.13 3.30
CA ASN A 95 -21.17 6.55 4.14
C ASN A 95 -20.89 6.51 5.65
N ASN A 96 -19.65 6.29 6.08
CA ASN A 96 -19.34 6.22 7.52
C ASN A 96 -19.27 7.63 8.13
N PRO A 97 -20.01 7.94 9.22
CA PRO A 97 -19.95 9.24 9.88
C PRO A 97 -18.62 9.45 10.62
N LEU A 98 -17.86 8.38 10.84
CA LEU A 98 -16.53 8.42 11.45
C LEU A 98 -15.49 8.66 10.36
N ALA A 99 -14.88 9.85 10.42
CA ALA A 99 -13.72 10.23 9.64
C ALA A 99 -12.55 10.46 10.59
N VAL A 100 -11.40 9.88 10.27
CA VAL A 100 -10.14 10.16 10.97
C VAL A 100 -9.35 11.17 10.15
N GLU A 101 -8.53 11.99 10.80
CA GLU A 101 -7.68 12.93 10.09
C GLU A 101 -6.67 12.16 9.23
N ALA A 102 -6.51 12.56 7.97
CA ALA A 102 -5.54 11.92 7.10
C ALA A 102 -4.13 12.30 7.54
N LEU A 103 -3.23 11.33 7.57
CA LEU A 103 -1.85 11.60 7.90
C LEU A 103 -1.18 12.25 6.70
N LYS A 104 -0.43 13.32 6.98
CA LYS A 104 0.40 13.96 5.98
C LYS A 104 1.62 13.08 5.72
N ARG A 105 1.88 12.83 4.45
CA ARG A 105 3.14 12.20 4.02
C ARG A 105 4.30 13.14 4.31
N VAL A 106 5.44 12.54 4.62
CA VAL A 106 6.73 13.24 4.55
C VAL A 106 7.38 12.92 3.21
N PRO A 107 8.11 13.86 2.60
CA PRO A 107 8.86 13.55 1.38
C PRO A 107 9.85 12.42 1.65
N ALA A 108 9.96 11.46 0.73
CA ALA A 108 10.96 10.41 0.85
C ALA A 108 12.37 11.00 0.76
N THR A 109 13.30 10.37 1.47
CA THR A 109 14.69 10.81 1.44
C THR A 109 15.29 10.34 0.13
N ALA A 110 15.75 11.28 -0.70
CA ALA A 110 16.47 10.94 -1.91
C ALA A 110 17.83 10.36 -1.51
N ILE A 111 18.11 9.12 -1.92
CA ILE A 111 19.40 8.47 -1.78
C ILE A 111 20.34 9.18 -2.75
N ARG A 112 21.17 10.11 -2.26
CA ARG A 112 22.23 10.69 -3.11
C ARG A 112 23.34 9.65 -3.22
N PRO A 113 24.12 9.64 -4.30
CA PRO A 113 25.28 8.74 -4.44
C PRO A 113 26.36 8.94 -3.34
N LEU A 114 26.23 9.95 -2.47
CA LEU A 114 27.09 10.21 -1.32
C LEU A 114 26.56 9.61 0.01
N ASP A 115 25.33 9.09 0.05
CA ASP A 115 24.69 8.59 1.29
C ASP A 115 24.91 7.08 1.53
N ILE A 116 25.62 6.39 0.63
CA ILE A 116 26.07 4.98 0.82
C ILE A 116 26.99 4.84 2.06
N VAL A 117 27.49 5.97 2.59
CA VAL A 117 28.36 6.05 3.79
C VAL A 117 27.69 6.87 4.90
N GLY A 118 26.43 6.59 5.27
CA GLY A 118 25.77 7.52 6.19
C GLY A 118 24.54 7.04 6.92
N ASP A 119 24.62 5.93 7.65
CA ASP A 119 23.94 5.83 8.95
C ASP A 119 24.47 6.92 9.90
N LYS A 120 24.13 8.19 9.67
CA LYS A 120 24.24 9.21 10.70
C LYS A 120 23.28 10.36 10.44
N LYS A 121 22.19 10.35 11.23
CA LYS A 121 21.38 11.50 11.62
C LYS A 121 22.08 12.83 11.31
N ILE A 122 21.54 13.59 10.37
CA ILE A 122 21.58 15.05 10.46
C ILE A 122 20.30 15.45 11.18
N SER A 123 20.41 15.41 12.51
CA SER A 123 19.60 16.27 13.36
C SER A 123 20.05 17.69 13.06
N SER A 124 19.13 18.49 12.53
CA SER A 124 19.26 19.93 12.41
C SER A 124 19.77 20.53 13.73
N ALA A 125 20.79 21.38 13.66
CA ALA A 125 21.17 22.38 14.65
C ALA A 125 21.64 23.61 13.90
#